data_AF-A0A355G8Y8-F1
#
_entry.id   AF-A0A355G8Y8-F1
#
_cell.length_a   1.000
_cell.length_b   1.000
_cell.length_c   1.000
_cell.angle_alpha   90.00
_cell.angle_beta   90.00
_cell.angle_gamma   90.00
#
_symmetry.space_group_name_H-M   'P 1'
#
loop_
_entity.id
_entity.type
_entity.pdbx_description
1 polymer ?
#
loop_
_entity_poly.entity_id
_entity_poly.type
_entity_poly.pdbx_seq_one_letter_code
_entity_poly.pdbx_strand_id
1 'polypeptide(L)'
;MGVACNDLLPKLDLVLETYLTGLKGDFNISQAWVDQFSVGEPSYTAGFVFEVPLWRQQAKSQHLQRTVELRRLLNKFELTVDNLRAEVETAVRYVETADRNLRSQYHSLQAANADAEYLKRRWEMLPGHDRSSSFLLEDLIDAQDRRAEAEQAFVTAQVDHVMSLTKLNRSTGTILRQEHVDMPFETDPLLEVPVSDEYSEPQAPSQAVDPSLLGETNS
;
A
#
# COMPACT_ATOMS: atom_id res chain seq x y z
N MET A 1 16.17 12.90 4.93
CA MET A 1 17.12 12.66 6.05
C MET A 1 17.81 13.94 6.58
N GLY A 2 17.59 15.14 6.03
CA GLY A 2 18.41 16.34 6.34
C GLY A 2 18.02 17.21 7.55
N VAL A 3 16.80 17.09 8.09
CA VAL A 3 16.31 18.04 9.13
C VAL A 3 16.62 17.62 10.58
N ALA A 4 16.95 16.34 10.80
CA ALA A 4 17.09 15.75 12.14
C ALA A 4 18.45 16.02 12.79
N CYS A 5 19.51 15.99 11.98
CA CYS A 5 20.87 16.22 12.44
C CYS A 5 21.16 17.70 12.70
N ASN A 6 20.31 18.60 12.17
CA ASN A 6 20.48 20.04 12.31
C ASN A 6 20.22 20.55 13.74
N ASP A 7 19.35 19.88 14.51
CA ASP A 7 19.12 20.22 15.93
C ASP A 7 20.26 19.75 16.85
N LEU A 8 21.23 19.00 16.30
CA LEU A 8 22.45 18.59 17.01
C LEU A 8 23.62 19.57 16.83
N LEU A 9 23.48 20.63 16.05
CA LEU A 9 24.54 21.62 15.83
C LEU A 9 24.29 22.89 16.66
N PRO A 10 25.34 23.58 17.15
CA PRO A 10 25.18 24.88 17.79
C PRO A 10 24.63 25.88 16.78
N LYS A 11 23.60 26.61 17.19
CA LYS A 11 22.92 27.61 16.36
C LYS A 11 23.50 28.97 16.71
N LEU A 12 23.91 29.74 15.69
CA LEU A 12 24.39 31.11 15.85
C LEU A 12 23.41 32.01 15.13
N ASP A 13 22.54 32.65 15.90
CA ASP A 13 21.58 33.61 15.37
C ASP A 13 22.13 35.03 15.56
N LEU A 14 22.19 35.79 14.46
CA LEU A 14 22.57 37.20 14.45
C LEU A 14 21.29 38.03 14.50
N VAL A 15 21.09 38.77 15.59
CA VAL A 15 19.95 39.68 15.75
C VAL A 15 20.43 41.12 15.61
N LEU A 16 19.84 41.85 14.65
CA LEU A 16 20.09 43.27 14.40
C LEU A 16 18.79 44.04 14.64
N GLU A 17 18.72 44.77 15.76
CA GLU A 17 17.58 45.62 16.09
C GLU A 17 17.93 47.09 15.89
N THR A 18 17.08 47.81 15.16
CA THR A 18 17.16 49.27 14.98
C THR A 18 15.83 49.85 15.44
N TYR A 19 15.85 50.55 16.57
CA TYR A 19 14.67 51.15 17.20
C TYR A 19 14.67 52.66 16.94
N LEU A 20 13.61 53.19 16.33
CA LEU A 20 13.44 54.62 16.10
C LEU A 20 12.22 55.12 16.88
N THR A 21 12.44 55.57 18.12
CA THR A 21 11.39 56.22 18.91
C THR A 21 11.33 57.71 18.55
N GLY A 22 10.39 58.08 17.68
CA GLY A 22 10.02 59.47 17.48
C GLY A 22 8.97 59.89 18.51
N LEU A 23 9.38 60.49 19.63
CA LEU A 23 8.43 61.19 20.50
C LEU A 23 8.01 62.52 19.84
N LYS A 24 6.73 62.63 19.49
CA LYS A 24 6.01 63.88 19.26
C LYS A 24 4.91 63.87 20.31
N GLY A 25 5.07 64.49 21.47
CA GLY A 25 5.22 65.93 21.67
C GLY A 25 3.84 66.49 21.93
N ASP A 26 3.50 66.78 23.20
CA ASP A 26 2.90 68.07 23.56
C ASP A 26 2.64 68.27 25.07
N PHE A 27 3.13 69.44 25.52
CA PHE A 27 2.80 70.29 26.66
C PHE A 27 2.77 69.73 28.10
N ASN A 28 3.79 70.11 28.88
CA ASN A 28 3.70 71.13 29.94
C ASN A 28 4.75 70.87 31.03
N ILE A 29 5.97 71.42 30.90
CA ILE A 29 6.99 71.32 31.95
C ILE A 29 7.81 72.62 32.02
N SER A 30 7.44 73.51 32.94
CA SER A 30 8.39 74.37 33.63
C SER A 30 9.07 73.54 34.73
N GLN A 31 10.40 73.48 34.74
CA GLN A 31 11.28 72.82 35.74
C GLN A 31 11.68 71.35 35.53
N ALA A 32 12.06 70.95 34.32
CA ALA A 32 12.96 69.80 34.12
C ALA A 32 14.19 70.14 33.26
N TRP A 33 14.59 71.41 33.33
CA TRP A 33 15.92 71.89 32.92
C TRP A 33 16.81 71.57 34.13
N VAL A 34 17.67 70.55 34.11
CA VAL A 34 19.04 70.71 33.61
C VAL A 34 19.70 69.39 33.19
N ASP A 35 19.20 68.19 33.47
CA ASP A 35 20.05 66.97 33.31
C ASP A 35 19.51 65.81 32.45
N GLN A 36 18.44 66.00 31.66
CA GLN A 36 17.86 64.87 30.89
C GLN A 36 17.96 64.97 29.36
N PHE A 37 18.76 65.90 28.82
CA PHE A 37 18.78 66.17 27.37
C PHE A 37 20.17 66.27 26.72
N SER A 38 21.22 65.71 27.32
CA SER A 38 22.57 65.75 26.73
C SER A 38 23.16 64.40 26.33
N VAL A 39 22.40 63.30 26.28
CA VAL A 39 22.92 62.05 25.71
C VAL A 39 21.78 61.28 25.01
N GLY A 40 21.40 61.74 23.84
CA GLY A 40 20.63 60.96 22.87
C GLY A 40 21.60 60.28 21.91
N GLU A 41 22.32 59.27 22.39
CA GLU A 41 23.22 58.48 21.54
C GLU A 41 22.40 57.47 20.73
N PRO A 42 22.64 57.34 19.41
CA PRO A 42 22.12 56.21 18.65
C PRO A 42 22.75 54.94 19.20
N SER A 43 21.99 54.20 20.01
CA SER A 43 22.39 52.89 20.52
C SER A 43 22.24 51.86 19.41
N TYR A 44 23.35 51.44 18.81
CA TYR A 44 23.43 50.25 17.97
C TYR A 44 23.81 49.08 18.88
N THR A 45 22.84 48.23 19.20
CA THR A 45 23.12 47.00 19.94
C THR A 45 23.33 45.88 18.93
N ALA A 46 24.56 45.36 18.85
CA ALA A 46 24.87 44.13 18.14
C ALA A 46 25.09 43.02 19.18
N GLY A 47 24.21 42.02 19.19
CA GLY A 47 24.30 40.89 20.11
C GLY A 47 24.57 39.59 19.34
N PHE A 48 25.49 38.76 19.86
CA PHE A 48 25.62 37.37 19.43
C PHE A 48 24.95 36.49 20.49
N VAL A 49 23.92 35.73 20.10
CA VAL A 49 23.29 34.75 20.98
C VAL A 49 23.91 33.39 20.66
N PHE A 50 24.72 32.88 21.59
CA PHE A 50 25.34 31.57 21.47
C PHE A 50 24.59 30.57 22.37
N GLU A 51 23.70 29.79 21.78
CA GLU A 51 22.94 28.78 22.51
C GLU A 51 23.61 27.41 22.38
N VAL A 52 24.24 26.94 23.47
CA VAL A 52 24.77 25.58 23.57
C VAL A 52 23.84 24.76 24.47
N PRO A 53 22.99 23.89 23.91
CA PRO A 53 22.08 23.07 24.71
C PRO A 53 22.88 21.95 25.43
N LEU A 54 23.18 22.16 26.71
CA LEU A 54 24.06 21.27 27.51
C LEU A 54 23.38 19.97 28.00
N TRP A 55 22.05 19.83 27.89
CA TRP A 55 21.31 18.64 28.33
C TRP A 55 20.28 18.15 27.30
N ARG A 56 20.77 17.51 26.24
CA ARG A 56 19.98 16.97 25.11
C ARG A 56 19.30 15.63 25.41
N GLN A 57 18.48 15.54 26.45
CA GLN A 57 17.60 14.37 26.60
C GLN A 57 16.52 14.35 25.51
N GLN A 58 16.00 15.52 25.11
CA GLN A 58 14.95 15.64 24.08
C GLN A 58 15.44 15.34 22.65
N ALA A 59 16.63 15.78 22.23
CA ALA A 59 17.14 15.43 20.90
C ALA A 59 17.49 13.93 20.80
N LYS A 60 18.05 13.35 21.87
CA LYS A 60 18.29 11.89 21.94
C LYS A 60 16.98 11.10 21.93
N SER A 61 15.94 11.56 22.63
CA SER A 61 14.63 10.89 22.62
C SER A 61 13.98 10.96 21.24
N GLN A 62 14.11 12.07 20.50
CA GLN A 62 13.62 12.18 19.12
C GLN A 62 14.33 11.22 18.16
N HIS A 63 15.65 11.07 18.25
CA HIS A 63 16.37 10.09 17.43
C HIS A 63 15.96 8.66 17.77
N LEU A 64 15.87 8.34 19.07
CA LEU A 64 15.42 7.03 19.52
C LEU A 64 13.98 6.75 19.04
N GLN A 65 13.07 7.71 19.17
CA GLN A 65 11.70 7.63 18.67
C GLN A 65 11.66 7.34 17.17
N ARG A 66 12.42 8.07 16.35
CA ARG A 66 12.50 7.83 14.90
C ARG A 66 13.02 6.44 14.57
N THR A 67 14.02 5.92 15.30
CA THR A 67 14.49 4.54 15.08
C THR A 67 13.45 3.49 15.46
N VAL A 68 12.66 3.73 16.51
CA VAL A 68 11.55 2.85 16.91
C VAL A 68 10.41 2.91 15.89
N GLU A 69 10.10 4.10 15.36
CA GLU A 69 9.11 4.29 14.31
C GLU A 69 9.51 3.57 13.01
N LEU A 70 10.77 3.67 12.58
CA LEU A 70 11.28 2.94 11.42
C LEU A 70 11.19 1.41 11.62
N ARG A 71 11.59 0.90 12.78
CA ARG A 71 11.44 -0.53 13.10
C ARG A 71 9.98 -0.96 13.07
N ARG A 72 9.07 -0.14 13.59
CA ARG A 72 7.62 -0.41 13.55
C ARG A 72 7.11 -0.46 12.11
N LEU A 73 7.55 0.46 11.24
CA LEU A 73 7.18 0.48 9.83
C LEU A 73 7.68 -0.76 9.09
N LEU A 74 8.93 -1.17 9.33
CA LEU A 74 9.51 -2.38 8.75
C LEU A 74 8.76 -3.63 9.21
N ASN A 75 8.52 -3.78 10.52
CA ASN A 75 7.75 -4.90 11.04
C ASN A 75 6.32 -4.92 10.48
N LYS A 76 5.68 -3.75 10.33
CA LYS A 76 4.35 -3.65 9.71
C LYS A 76 4.38 -4.06 8.25
N PHE A 77 5.42 -3.69 7.51
CA PHE A 77 5.61 -4.08 6.13
C PHE A 77 5.80 -5.60 6.00
N GLU A 78 6.70 -6.20 6.79
CA GLU A 78 6.93 -7.65 6.82
C GLU A 78 5.63 -8.41 7.11
N LEU A 79 4.90 -8.02 8.15
CA LEU A 79 3.60 -8.61 8.47
C LEU A 79 2.59 -8.46 7.32
N THR A 80 2.62 -7.34 6.60
CA THR A 80 1.72 -7.11 5.46
C THR A 80 2.07 -8.04 4.29
N VAL A 81 3.35 -8.23 4.01
CA VAL A 81 3.83 -9.14 2.96
C VAL A 81 3.50 -10.60 3.29
N ASP A 82 3.71 -11.02 4.54
CA ASP A 82 3.38 -12.37 4.99
C ASP A 82 1.87 -12.64 4.92
N ASN A 83 1.05 -11.67 5.33
CA ASN A 83 -0.41 -11.78 5.20
C ASN A 83 -0.84 -11.88 3.73
N LEU A 84 -0.26 -11.06 2.84
CA LEU A 84 -0.57 -11.11 1.41
C LEU A 84 -0.19 -12.46 0.80
N ARG A 85 0.97 -13.01 1.17
CA ARG A 85 1.40 -14.34 0.75
C ARG A 85 0.43 -15.42 1.22
N ALA A 86 0.02 -15.38 2.48
CA ALA A 86 -0.94 -16.32 3.05
C ALA A 86 -2.32 -16.21 2.38
N GLU A 87 -2.76 -15.00 2.04
CA GLU A 87 -4.01 -14.75 1.33
C GLU A 87 -3.99 -15.36 -0.08
N VAL A 88 -2.91 -15.15 -0.84
CA VAL A 88 -2.73 -15.75 -2.17
C VAL A 88 -2.68 -17.27 -2.08
N GLU A 89 -1.91 -17.84 -1.15
CA GLU A 89 -1.82 -19.30 -0.98
C GLU A 89 -3.17 -19.91 -0.63
N THR A 90 -3.94 -19.22 0.20
CA THR A 90 -5.32 -19.60 0.55
C THR A 90 -6.24 -19.51 -0.66
N ALA A 91 -6.15 -18.45 -1.46
CA ALA A 91 -6.95 -18.28 -2.67
C ALA A 91 -6.67 -19.37 -3.71
N VAL A 92 -5.41 -19.74 -3.92
CA VAL A 92 -5.01 -20.85 -4.79
C VAL A 92 -5.63 -22.16 -4.30
N ARG A 93 -5.51 -22.47 -2.99
CA ARG A 93 -6.12 -23.68 -2.41
C ARG A 93 -7.64 -23.71 -2.57
N TYR A 94 -8.30 -22.57 -2.45
CA TYR A 94 -9.75 -22.48 -2.69
C TYR A 94 -10.11 -22.77 -4.14
N VAL A 95 -9.36 -22.27 -5.12
CA VAL A 95 -9.59 -22.56 -6.54
C VAL A 95 -9.46 -24.05 -6.83
N GLU A 96 -8.38 -24.68 -6.33
CA GLU A 96 -8.20 -26.13 -6.49
C GLU A 96 -9.33 -26.94 -5.85
N THR A 97 -9.77 -26.54 -4.66
CA THR A 97 -10.87 -27.20 -3.95
C THR A 97 -12.18 -27.03 -4.72
N ALA A 98 -12.45 -25.83 -5.25
CA ALA A 98 -13.64 -25.56 -6.03
C ALA A 98 -13.66 -26.32 -7.36
N ASP A 99 -12.52 -26.43 -8.06
CA ASP A 99 -12.40 -27.25 -9.27
C ASP A 99 -12.64 -28.74 -8.99
N ARG A 100 -12.03 -29.29 -7.91
CA ARG A 100 -12.27 -30.68 -7.50
C ARG A 100 -13.74 -30.92 -7.17
N ASN A 101 -14.37 -29.99 -6.44
CA ASN A 101 -15.79 -30.07 -6.11
C ASN A 101 -16.66 -30.01 -7.37
N LEU A 102 -16.39 -29.07 -8.30
CA LEU A 102 -17.11 -28.96 -9.57
C LEU A 102 -17.08 -30.27 -10.37
N ARG A 103 -15.91 -30.90 -10.49
CA ARG A 103 -15.77 -32.20 -11.17
C ARG A 103 -16.54 -33.30 -10.45
N SER A 104 -16.49 -33.33 -9.11
CA SER A 104 -17.26 -34.29 -8.33
C SER A 104 -18.75 -34.15 -8.57
N GLN A 105 -19.28 -32.92 -8.52
CA GLN A 105 -20.70 -32.67 -8.74
C GLN A 105 -21.14 -32.93 -10.18
N TYR A 106 -20.26 -32.70 -11.15
CA TYR A 106 -20.50 -33.09 -12.54
C TYR A 106 -20.69 -34.60 -12.68
N HIS A 107 -19.83 -35.41 -12.05
CA HIS A 107 -19.98 -36.86 -12.05
C HIS A 107 -21.24 -37.32 -11.32
N SER A 108 -21.58 -36.71 -10.18
CA SER A 108 -22.83 -36.98 -9.47
C SER A 108 -24.06 -36.69 -10.33
N LEU A 109 -24.07 -35.56 -11.05
CA LEU A 109 -25.14 -35.19 -11.97
C LEU A 109 -25.26 -36.19 -13.13
N GLN A 110 -24.15 -36.62 -13.73
CA GLN A 110 -24.18 -37.66 -14.76
C GLN A 110 -24.79 -38.97 -14.25
N ALA A 111 -24.41 -39.40 -13.05
CA ALA A 111 -24.94 -40.61 -12.44
C ALA A 111 -26.46 -40.50 -12.17
N ALA A 112 -26.90 -39.38 -11.59
CA ALA A 112 -28.31 -39.11 -11.33
C ALA A 112 -29.14 -39.03 -12.62
N ASN A 113 -28.60 -38.43 -13.68
CA ASN A 113 -29.22 -38.41 -15.00
C ASN A 113 -29.40 -39.83 -15.57
N ALA A 114 -28.34 -40.64 -15.51
CA ALA A 114 -28.39 -42.02 -16.02
C ALA A 114 -29.41 -42.89 -15.27
N ASP A 115 -29.50 -42.73 -13.96
CA ASP A 115 -30.46 -43.45 -13.10
C ASP A 115 -31.91 -43.04 -13.41
N ALA A 116 -32.19 -41.74 -13.45
CA ALA A 116 -33.50 -41.20 -13.78
C ALA A 116 -33.96 -41.62 -15.19
N GLU A 117 -33.05 -41.63 -16.17
CA GLU A 117 -33.35 -42.14 -17.50
C GLU A 117 -33.62 -43.66 -17.53
N TYR A 118 -32.85 -44.43 -16.77
CA TYR A 118 -33.04 -45.88 -16.67
C TYR A 118 -34.42 -46.22 -16.10
N LEU A 119 -34.81 -45.57 -15.00
CA LEU A 119 -36.11 -45.77 -14.38
C LEU A 119 -37.26 -45.28 -15.27
N LYS A 120 -37.06 -44.16 -15.98
CA LYS A 120 -38.04 -43.67 -16.97
C LYS A 120 -38.26 -44.67 -18.10
N ARG A 121 -37.19 -45.20 -18.70
CA ARG A 121 -37.30 -46.22 -19.76
C ARG A 121 -38.01 -47.47 -19.25
N ARG A 122 -37.72 -47.88 -18.01
CA ARG A 122 -38.36 -49.03 -17.39
C ARG A 122 -39.85 -48.80 -17.13
N TRP A 123 -40.23 -47.60 -16.71
CA TRP A 123 -41.63 -47.18 -16.56
C TRP A 123 -42.41 -47.27 -17.88
N GLU A 124 -41.83 -46.76 -18.96
CA GLU A 124 -42.45 -46.74 -20.29
C GLU A 124 -42.67 -48.15 -20.88
N MET A 125 -41.89 -49.15 -20.46
CA MET A 125 -41.97 -50.52 -20.95
C MET A 125 -42.95 -51.40 -20.14
N LEU A 126 -43.52 -50.92 -19.04
CA LEU A 126 -44.38 -51.75 -18.18
C LEU A 126 -45.77 -51.97 -18.81
N PRO A 127 -46.24 -53.22 -18.96
CA PRO A 127 -47.64 -53.50 -19.28
C PRO A 127 -48.51 -53.11 -18.08
N GLY A 128 -49.48 -52.24 -18.29
CA GLY A 128 -50.19 -51.57 -17.19
C GLY A 128 -50.99 -52.49 -16.25
N HIS A 129 -51.20 -51.98 -15.03
CA HIS A 129 -52.14 -52.40 -13.98
C HIS A 129 -51.63 -53.29 -12.82
N ASP A 130 -50.32 -53.49 -12.67
CA ASP A 130 -49.79 -54.31 -11.58
C ASP A 130 -49.26 -53.48 -10.39
N ARG A 131 -49.24 -54.03 -9.15
CA ARG A 131 -48.66 -53.34 -7.98
C ARG A 131 -47.20 -52.90 -8.20
N SER A 132 -46.49 -53.58 -9.09
CA SER A 132 -45.13 -53.24 -9.52
C SER A 132 -45.03 -51.86 -10.18
N SER A 133 -46.10 -51.32 -10.77
CA SER A 133 -46.06 -50.00 -11.40
C SER A 133 -46.01 -48.88 -10.35
N SER A 134 -46.73 -49.02 -9.23
CA SER A 134 -46.74 -48.00 -8.17
C SER A 134 -45.36 -47.82 -7.54
N PHE A 135 -44.65 -48.92 -7.25
CA PHE A 135 -43.29 -48.85 -6.69
C PHE A 135 -42.30 -48.20 -7.67
N LEU A 136 -42.42 -48.54 -8.95
CA LEU A 136 -41.50 -48.01 -9.96
C LEU A 136 -41.76 -46.52 -10.26
N LEU A 137 -43.01 -46.07 -10.15
CA LEU A 137 -43.33 -44.64 -10.23
C LEU A 137 -42.72 -43.87 -9.06
N GLU A 138 -42.79 -44.41 -7.85
CA GLU A 138 -42.14 -43.83 -6.66
C GLU A 138 -40.62 -43.75 -6.87
N ASP A 139 -39.98 -44.85 -7.27
CA ASP A 139 -38.54 -44.87 -7.57
C ASP A 139 -38.16 -43.82 -8.63
N LEU A 140 -39.00 -43.63 -9.65
CA LEU A 140 -38.79 -42.63 -10.69
C LEU A 140 -38.92 -41.20 -10.14
N ILE A 141 -39.91 -40.92 -9.29
CA ILE A 141 -40.08 -39.60 -8.66
C ILE A 141 -38.86 -39.30 -7.78
N ASP A 142 -38.45 -40.25 -6.93
CA ASP A 142 -37.24 -40.16 -6.13
C ASP A 142 -35.99 -39.88 -6.96
N ALA A 143 -35.86 -40.53 -8.13
CA ALA A 143 -34.73 -40.31 -9.03
C ALA A 143 -34.78 -38.94 -9.71
N GLN A 144 -35.97 -38.40 -10.01
CA GLN A 144 -36.11 -37.02 -10.52
C GLN A 144 -35.74 -36.00 -9.44
N ASP A 145 -36.12 -36.23 -8.19
CA ASP A 145 -35.77 -35.35 -7.07
C ASP A 145 -34.25 -35.34 -6.83
N ARG A 146 -33.61 -36.52 -6.77
CA ARG A 146 -32.14 -36.62 -6.67
C ARG A 146 -31.42 -35.96 -7.85
N ARG A 147 -31.97 -36.05 -9.06
CA ARG A 147 -31.44 -35.37 -10.25
C ARG A 147 -31.53 -33.86 -10.10
N ALA A 148 -32.66 -33.33 -9.63
CA ALA A 148 -32.84 -31.89 -9.40
C ALA A 148 -31.86 -31.37 -8.33
N GLU A 149 -31.65 -32.12 -7.25
CA GLU A 149 -30.65 -31.81 -6.23
C GLU A 149 -29.22 -31.81 -6.80
N ALA A 150 -28.87 -32.80 -7.63
CA ALA A 150 -27.56 -32.88 -8.28
C ALA A 150 -27.33 -31.74 -9.28
N GLU A 151 -28.37 -31.33 -10.03
CA GLU A 151 -28.32 -30.15 -10.91
C GLU A 151 -28.04 -28.88 -10.12
N GLN A 152 -28.77 -28.66 -9.03
CA GLN A 152 -28.55 -27.51 -8.15
C GLN A 152 -27.12 -27.52 -7.60
N ALA A 153 -26.65 -28.65 -7.07
CA ALA A 153 -25.30 -28.79 -6.51
C ALA A 153 -24.21 -28.51 -7.55
N PHE A 154 -24.39 -28.96 -8.80
CA PHE A 154 -23.46 -28.68 -9.88
C PHE A 154 -23.42 -27.20 -10.26
N VAL A 155 -24.59 -26.54 -10.39
CA VAL A 155 -24.67 -25.10 -10.68
C VAL A 155 -24.03 -24.28 -9.57
N THR A 156 -24.28 -24.61 -8.30
CA THR A 156 -23.61 -23.98 -7.16
C THR A 156 -22.10 -24.15 -7.24
N ALA A 157 -21.60 -25.36 -7.51
CA ALA A 157 -20.17 -25.61 -7.65
C ALA A 157 -19.54 -24.82 -8.81
N GLN A 158 -20.29 -24.57 -9.90
CA GLN A 158 -19.83 -23.75 -11.01
C GLN A 158 -19.67 -22.28 -10.59
N VAL A 159 -20.66 -21.72 -9.90
CA VAL A 159 -20.59 -20.36 -9.35
C VAL A 159 -19.43 -20.23 -8.37
N ASP A 160 -19.27 -21.20 -7.46
CA ASP A 160 -18.17 -21.20 -6.48
C ASP A 160 -16.80 -21.24 -7.16
N HIS A 161 -16.66 -22.03 -8.22
CA HIS A 161 -15.42 -22.08 -9.01
C HIS A 161 -15.11 -20.71 -9.65
N VAL A 162 -16.09 -20.08 -10.30
CA VAL A 162 -15.90 -18.74 -10.89
C VAL A 162 -15.55 -17.70 -9.82
N MET A 163 -16.26 -17.70 -8.69
CA MET A 163 -15.96 -16.79 -7.58
C MET A 163 -14.56 -17.01 -7.00
N SER A 164 -14.10 -18.27 -6.92
CA SER A 164 -12.76 -18.59 -6.45
C SER A 164 -11.67 -18.02 -7.36
N LEU A 165 -11.88 -18.06 -8.68
CA LEU A 165 -10.96 -17.48 -9.66
C LEU A 165 -10.91 -15.95 -9.54
N THR A 166 -12.06 -15.30 -9.36
CA THR A 166 -12.12 -13.85 -9.11
C THR A 166 -11.41 -13.46 -7.81
N LYS A 167 -11.55 -14.26 -6.74
CA LYS A 167 -10.84 -14.05 -5.47
C LYS A 167 -9.33 -14.19 -5.66
N LEU A 168 -8.87 -15.17 -6.43
CA LEU A 168 -7.45 -15.33 -6.75
C LEU A 168 -6.92 -14.09 -7.48
N ASN A 169 -7.60 -13.64 -8.53
CA ASN A 169 -7.23 -12.45 -9.29
C ASN A 169 -7.17 -11.17 -8.43
N ARG A 170 -8.07 -11.06 -7.44
CA ARG A 170 -8.05 -9.99 -6.44
C ARG A 170 -6.78 -10.04 -5.59
N SER A 171 -6.48 -11.21 -5.02
CA SER A 171 -5.33 -11.39 -4.12
C SER A 171 -3.99 -11.16 -4.83
N THR A 172 -3.90 -11.45 -6.14
CA THR A 172 -2.71 -11.23 -6.95
C THR A 172 -2.62 -9.82 -7.55
N GLY A 173 -3.63 -8.97 -7.35
CA GLY A 173 -3.67 -7.62 -7.91
C GLY A 173 -3.72 -7.59 -9.44
N THR A 174 -4.29 -8.62 -10.07
CA THR A 174 -4.35 -8.78 -11.54
C THR A 174 -5.69 -8.37 -12.14
N ILE A 175 -6.70 -8.04 -11.32
CA ILE A 175 -8.05 -7.65 -11.79
C ILE A 175 -7.98 -6.59 -12.91
N LEU A 176 -7.21 -5.50 -12.70
CA LEU A 176 -7.13 -4.39 -13.66
C LEU A 176 -6.38 -4.73 -14.95
N ARG A 177 -5.51 -5.74 -14.95
CA ARG A 177 -4.81 -6.23 -16.16
C ARG A 177 -5.69 -7.14 -17.00
N GLN A 178 -6.65 -7.84 -16.38
CA GLN A 178 -7.54 -8.76 -17.08
C GLN A 178 -8.71 -8.04 -17.74
N GLU A 179 -9.17 -6.94 -17.15
CA GLU A 179 -10.32 -6.16 -17.64
C GLU A 179 -9.99 -5.14 -18.76
N HIS A 180 -8.73 -5.01 -19.23
CA HIS A 180 -8.34 -4.03 -20.27
C HIS A 180 -8.97 -2.64 -20.07
N VAL A 181 -9.10 -2.19 -18.81
CA VAL A 181 -9.56 -0.84 -18.53
C VAL A 181 -8.36 0.06 -18.68
N ASP A 182 -8.24 0.70 -19.84
CA ASP A 182 -7.47 1.93 -20.00
C ASP A 182 -8.04 2.94 -19.03
N MET A 183 -7.50 2.98 -17.82
CA MET A 183 -7.69 4.09 -16.91
C MET A 183 -6.79 5.20 -17.45
N PRO A 184 -7.31 6.29 -18.04
CA PRO A 184 -6.52 7.50 -18.12
C PRO A 184 -6.24 7.89 -16.67
N PHE A 185 -5.00 7.65 -16.23
CA PHE A 185 -4.50 8.30 -15.03
C PHE A 185 -4.56 9.78 -15.36
N GLU A 186 -5.64 10.45 -14.94
CA GLU A 186 -5.65 11.89 -14.84
C GLU A 186 -4.62 12.17 -13.75
N THR A 187 -3.38 12.43 -14.19
CA THR A 187 -2.26 12.82 -13.36
C THR A 187 -2.71 14.06 -12.60
N ASP A 188 -3.13 13.88 -11.35
CA ASP A 188 -3.40 14.99 -10.46
C ASP A 188 -2.06 15.70 -10.22
N PRO A 189 -1.87 16.95 -10.71
CA PRO A 189 -0.58 17.64 -10.64
C PRO A 189 -0.19 18.00 -9.19
N LEU A 190 -1.02 17.71 -8.20
CA LEU A 190 -0.73 17.99 -6.78
C LEU A 190 0.01 16.87 -6.05
N LEU A 191 0.34 15.76 -6.72
CA LEU A 191 1.14 14.65 -6.17
C LEU A 191 2.50 14.47 -6.87
N GLU A 192 3.09 15.54 -7.38
CA GLU A 192 4.54 15.57 -7.58
C GLU A 192 5.22 15.52 -6.20
N VAL A 193 5.57 14.30 -5.76
CA VAL A 193 6.61 14.12 -4.76
C VAL A 193 7.89 14.63 -5.43
N PRO A 194 8.53 15.71 -4.92
CA PRO A 194 9.79 16.15 -5.49
C PRO A 194 10.82 15.04 -5.23
N VAL A 195 11.15 14.31 -6.29
CA VAL A 195 12.36 13.49 -6.34
C VAL A 195 13.50 14.49 -6.36
N SER A 196 14.06 14.78 -5.19
CA SER A 196 15.32 15.49 -5.10
C SER A 196 16.39 14.57 -5.70
N ASP A 197 16.82 14.88 -6.92
CA ASP A 197 17.96 14.30 -7.63
C ASP A 197 19.27 14.62 -6.89
N GLU A 198 19.45 14.03 -5.70
CA GLU A 198 20.68 14.18 -4.93
C GLU A 198 21.16 12.81 -4.44
N TYR A 199 21.32 11.90 -5.40
CA TYR A 199 22.26 10.78 -5.29
C TYR A 199 23.41 11.03 -6.27
N SER A 200 24.34 11.91 -5.88
CA SER A 200 25.69 11.87 -6.43
C SER A 200 26.33 10.55 -5.98
N GLU A 201 26.49 9.61 -6.90
CA GLU A 201 27.34 8.43 -6.71
C GLU A 201 28.75 8.87 -6.27
N PRO A 202 29.31 8.30 -5.19
CA PRO A 202 30.72 8.49 -4.90
C PRO A 202 31.55 7.66 -5.90
N GLN A 203 32.08 8.31 -6.93
CA GLN A 203 33.11 7.71 -7.77
C GLN A 203 34.38 7.51 -6.94
N ALA A 204 34.74 6.25 -6.70
CA ALA A 204 36.02 5.85 -6.14
C ALA A 204 37.16 6.11 -7.15
N PRO A 205 38.38 6.43 -6.70
CA PRO A 205 39.46 6.85 -7.58
C PRO A 205 40.04 5.67 -8.37
N SER A 206 39.88 5.70 -9.70
CA SER A 206 40.59 4.80 -10.61
C SER A 206 41.75 5.55 -11.26
N GLN A 207 42.95 5.08 -10.97
CA GLN A 207 44.21 5.56 -11.51
C GLN A 207 44.37 5.23 -12.99
N ALA A 208 44.91 6.21 -13.73
CA ALA A 208 45.86 6.11 -14.84
C ALA A 208 45.70 5.00 -15.89
N VAL A 209 45.44 5.38 -17.15
CA VAL A 209 46.39 5.22 -18.27
C VAL A 209 46.10 6.30 -19.32
N ASP A 210 47.07 7.16 -19.59
CA ASP A 210 47.10 8.09 -20.73
C ASP A 210 47.76 7.37 -21.92
N PRO A 211 47.08 7.16 -23.05
CA PRO A 211 47.71 6.54 -24.23
C PRO A 211 48.08 7.55 -25.33
N SER A 212 48.13 8.86 -25.06
CA SER A 212 48.21 9.88 -26.12
C SER A 212 49.58 10.56 -26.32
N LEU A 213 50.67 9.95 -25.87
CA LEU A 213 52.03 10.38 -26.24
C LEU A 213 52.93 9.18 -26.43
N LEU A 214 53.12 8.76 -27.69
CA LEU A 214 54.37 8.22 -28.27
C LEU A 214 54.09 7.70 -29.70
N GLY A 215 54.74 8.30 -30.71
CA GLY A 215 55.04 7.62 -31.97
C GLY A 215 54.54 8.27 -33.26
N GLU A 216 55.10 9.41 -33.63
CA GLU A 216 55.37 9.69 -35.05
C GLU A 216 56.50 8.76 -35.55
N THR A 217 56.53 8.52 -36.87
CA THR A 217 57.56 7.85 -37.69
C THR A 217 57.54 6.32 -37.60
N ASN A 218 57.66 5.50 -38.66
CA ASN A 218 58.46 5.62 -39.87
C ASN A 218 58.09 4.48 -40.86
N SER A 219 58.23 4.77 -42.16
CA SER A 219 58.26 3.86 -43.34
C SER A 219 56.94 3.28 -43.88
#